data_AF-A0A1T5ET27-F1
#
_entry.id   AF-A0A1T5ET27-F1
#
_cell.length_a   1.000
_cell.length_b   1.000
_cell.length_c   1.000
_cell.angle_alpha   90.00
_cell.angle_beta   90.00
_cell.angle_gamma   90.00
#
_symmetry.space_group_name_H-M   'P 1'
#
loop_
_entity.id
_entity.type
_entity.pdbx_description
1 polymer ?
#
loop_
_entity_poly.entity_id
_entity_poly.type
_entity_poly.pdbx_seq_one_letter_code
_entity_poly.pdbx_strand_id
1 'polypeptide(L)'
;MKFVLLLLLCLGATLAPAQELSATDAWKLSWRMYMSKIEKNYELGERQFDSLRATKSRIDKKLMLTGLEIVNQRNDIAKVSEILKELDVETLEYLCGKNFIHKDSPDYVHCRSFNTEVSHPELELDIIKMFVNDQMVRGANMESILNRYNLKKEAVVKGLDMPATDLENRTRLKEILSKHGFPTKKMVGAEAMNAIFLIIQHSDRDKSWQRSQLPNIELAVKNGDMDGQSYAYLYDRIKLGAGEKQLYGTQFTSLDPKTNQIELGPTEDPGNLDKRRMEVGMMPIDAYKRLALISSRK
;
A
#
# COMPACT_ATOMS: atom_id res chain seq x y z
N MET A 1 -35.68 21.18 65.75
CA MET A 1 -35.48 20.87 64.32
C MET A 1 -34.19 21.54 63.85
N LYS A 2 -33.10 20.77 63.66
CA LYS A 2 -31.87 21.24 63.03
C LYS A 2 -31.91 20.79 61.58
N PHE A 3 -31.98 21.73 60.63
CA PHE A 3 -31.83 21.45 59.20
C PHE A 3 -30.35 21.22 58.90
N VAL A 4 -30.00 20.03 58.45
CA VAL A 4 -28.68 19.71 57.87
C VAL A 4 -28.76 20.03 56.39
N LEU A 5 -28.03 21.05 55.97
CA LEU A 5 -27.88 21.44 54.58
C LEU A 5 -26.86 20.50 53.91
N LEU A 6 -27.35 19.56 53.10
CA LEU A 6 -26.52 18.64 52.33
C LEU A 6 -25.98 19.41 51.10
N LEU A 7 -24.72 19.83 51.14
CA LEU A 7 -24.02 20.34 49.96
C LEU A 7 -23.68 19.18 49.02
N LEU A 8 -24.41 19.08 47.91
CA LEU A 8 -24.02 18.25 46.76
C LEU A 8 -22.81 18.91 46.07
N LEU A 9 -21.63 18.31 46.25
CA LEU A 9 -20.45 18.57 45.44
C LEU A 9 -20.64 17.89 44.07
N CYS A 10 -21.07 18.66 43.08
CA CYS A 10 -20.94 18.28 41.67
C CYS A 10 -19.45 18.29 41.29
N LEU A 11 -18.79 17.13 41.40
CA LEU A 11 -17.52 16.87 40.73
C LEU A 11 -17.79 16.86 39.22
N GLY A 12 -17.61 18.01 38.58
CA GLY A 12 -17.51 18.10 37.14
C GLY A 12 -16.34 17.24 36.68
N ALA A 13 -16.62 16.13 36.00
CA ALA A 13 -15.63 15.37 35.29
C ALA A 13 -15.06 16.27 34.19
N THR A 14 -13.90 16.88 34.45
CA THR A 14 -13.09 17.46 33.38
C THR A 14 -12.73 16.32 32.45
N LEU A 15 -13.31 16.31 31.24
CA LEU A 15 -12.85 15.50 30.13
C LEU A 15 -11.34 15.71 30.04
N ALA A 16 -10.57 14.69 30.38
CA ALA A 16 -9.13 14.71 30.15
C ALA A 16 -8.92 15.05 28.66
N PRO A 17 -8.01 15.99 28.32
CA PRO A 17 -7.72 16.28 26.93
C PRO A 17 -7.36 14.97 26.23
N ALA A 18 -7.96 14.74 25.05
CA ALA A 18 -7.70 13.53 24.26
C ALA A 18 -6.19 13.29 24.19
N GLN A 19 -5.73 12.19 24.79
CA GLN A 19 -4.32 11.91 24.90
C GLN A 19 -3.74 11.72 23.50
N GLU A 20 -2.83 12.61 23.12
CA GLU A 20 -2.22 12.60 21.79
C GLU A 20 -1.38 11.33 21.63
N LEU A 21 -1.74 10.48 20.66
CA LEU A 21 -0.95 9.29 20.36
C LEU A 21 0.42 9.72 19.84
N SER A 22 1.47 9.02 20.28
CA SER A 22 2.78 9.16 19.64
C SER A 22 2.69 8.77 18.16
N ALA A 23 3.57 9.30 17.31
CA ALA A 23 3.61 8.95 15.89
C ALA A 23 3.74 7.43 15.68
N THR A 24 4.53 6.75 16.54
CA THR A 24 4.69 5.30 16.51
C THR A 24 3.40 4.57 16.90
N ASP A 25 2.65 5.06 17.88
CA ASP A 25 1.40 4.43 18.30
C ASP A 25 0.29 4.63 17.27
N ALA A 26 0.22 5.81 16.65
CA ALA A 26 -0.69 6.10 15.54
C ALA A 26 -0.37 5.22 14.32
N TRP A 27 0.91 5.06 13.98
CA TRP A 27 1.37 4.13 12.94
C TRP A 27 0.96 2.70 13.24
N LYS A 28 1.26 2.18 14.46
CA LYS A 28 0.84 0.82 14.86
C LYS A 28 -0.67 0.64 14.84
N LEU A 29 -1.44 1.63 15.29
CA LEU A 29 -2.90 1.58 15.29
C LEU A 29 -3.47 1.55 13.87
N SER A 30 -2.89 2.30 12.94
CA SER A 30 -3.29 2.29 11.53
C SER A 30 -3.09 0.93 10.88
N TRP A 31 -1.99 0.24 11.19
CA TRP A 31 -1.79 -1.12 10.69
C TRP A 31 -2.65 -2.17 11.39
N ARG A 32 -3.01 -1.98 12.66
CA ARG A 32 -4.03 -2.82 13.32
C ARG A 32 -5.40 -2.68 12.65
N MET A 33 -5.80 -1.46 12.29
CA MET A 33 -7.01 -1.19 11.50
C MET A 33 -6.97 -1.91 10.15
N TYR A 34 -5.85 -1.81 9.44
CA TYR A 34 -5.65 -2.55 8.20
C TYR A 34 -5.80 -4.07 8.40
N MET A 35 -5.20 -4.65 9.45
CA MET A 35 -5.35 -6.07 9.75
C MET A 35 -6.81 -6.44 10.07
N SER A 36 -7.55 -5.59 10.78
CA SER A 36 -8.98 -5.82 11.04
C SER A 36 -9.80 -5.87 9.75
N LYS A 37 -9.47 -5.05 8.73
CA LYS A 37 -10.07 -5.17 7.38
C LYS A 37 -9.77 -6.53 6.75
N ILE A 38 -8.50 -6.94 6.73
CA ILE A 38 -8.06 -8.22 6.15
C ILE A 38 -8.80 -9.41 6.79
N GLU A 39 -9.04 -9.32 8.09
CA GLU A 39 -9.72 -10.36 8.88
C GLU A 39 -11.25 -10.20 8.91
N LYS A 40 -11.79 -9.22 8.18
CA LYS A 40 -13.22 -8.90 8.10
C LYS A 40 -13.85 -8.55 9.47
N ASN A 41 -13.05 -8.11 10.43
CA ASN A 41 -13.53 -7.59 11.71
C ASN A 41 -13.80 -6.08 11.60
N TYR A 42 -14.81 -5.73 10.81
CA TYR A 42 -15.11 -4.34 10.47
C TYR A 42 -15.56 -3.51 11.68
N GLU A 43 -16.18 -4.12 12.69
CA GLU A 43 -16.55 -3.42 13.93
C GLU A 43 -15.31 -2.95 14.71
N LEU A 44 -14.33 -3.83 14.89
CA LEU A 44 -13.07 -3.45 15.53
C LEU A 44 -12.29 -2.45 14.66
N GLY A 45 -12.25 -2.69 13.34
CA GLY A 45 -11.59 -1.80 12.40
C GLY A 45 -12.16 -0.39 12.42
N GLU A 46 -13.48 -0.24 12.49
CA GLU A 46 -14.15 1.06 12.59
C GLU A 46 -13.79 1.77 13.90
N ARG A 47 -13.82 1.09 15.05
CA ARG A 47 -13.39 1.69 16.32
C ARG A 47 -11.94 2.17 16.29
N GLN A 48 -11.06 1.40 15.64
CA GLN A 48 -9.66 1.77 15.46
C GLN A 48 -9.52 2.99 14.54
N PHE A 49 -10.33 3.06 13.48
CA PHE A 49 -10.36 4.21 12.57
C PHE A 49 -10.87 5.48 13.26
N ASP A 50 -11.96 5.38 14.03
CA ASP A 50 -12.48 6.50 14.82
C ASP A 50 -11.46 6.98 15.84
N SER A 51 -10.75 6.05 16.49
CA SER A 51 -9.67 6.39 17.41
C SER A 51 -8.52 7.13 16.72
N LEU A 52 -8.15 6.74 15.49
CA LEU A 52 -7.13 7.43 14.70
C LEU A 52 -7.58 8.84 14.31
N ARG A 53 -8.81 8.99 13.83
CA ARG A 53 -9.39 10.28 13.44
C ARG A 53 -9.54 11.24 14.62
N ALA A 54 -9.76 10.73 15.83
CA ALA A 54 -9.81 11.54 17.04
C ALA A 54 -8.44 12.08 17.48
N THR A 55 -7.34 11.63 16.86
CA THR A 55 -5.99 12.15 17.14
C THR A 55 -5.65 13.32 16.22
N LYS A 56 -4.67 14.14 16.64
CA LYS A 56 -4.10 15.20 15.79
C LYS A 56 -3.08 14.69 14.76
N SER A 57 -2.81 13.39 14.72
CA SER A 57 -1.81 12.81 13.82
C SER A 57 -2.35 12.75 12.39
N ARG A 58 -1.51 13.10 11.41
CA ARG A 58 -1.82 12.89 9.99
C ARG A 58 -1.95 11.39 9.71
N ILE A 59 -3.08 10.97 9.15
CA ILE A 59 -3.29 9.60 8.68
C ILE A 59 -2.79 9.51 7.24
N ASP A 60 -1.98 8.49 6.92
CA ASP A 60 -1.58 8.23 5.54
C ASP A 60 -2.79 7.96 4.65
N LYS A 61 -2.81 8.51 3.43
CA LYS A 61 -3.97 8.42 2.52
C LYS A 61 -4.38 6.98 2.15
N LYS A 62 -3.46 6.01 2.13
CA LYS A 62 -3.79 4.59 1.94
C LYS A 62 -4.52 4.01 3.15
N LEU A 63 -4.11 4.42 4.34
CA LEU A 63 -4.75 4.03 5.59
C LEU A 63 -6.09 4.75 5.77
N MET A 64 -6.21 6.00 5.32
CA MET A 64 -7.50 6.71 5.24
C MET A 64 -8.48 5.96 4.33
N LEU A 65 -8.06 5.58 3.12
CA LEU A 65 -8.86 4.73 2.23
C LEU A 65 -9.28 3.43 2.91
N THR A 66 -8.36 2.77 3.62
CA THR A 66 -8.64 1.54 4.37
C THR A 66 -9.74 1.74 5.41
N GLY A 67 -9.67 2.83 6.18
CA GLY A 67 -10.69 3.19 7.17
C GLY A 67 -12.06 3.45 6.52
N LEU A 68 -12.08 4.22 5.43
CA LEU A 68 -13.31 4.49 4.67
C LEU A 68 -13.92 3.23 4.06
N GLU A 69 -13.11 2.30 3.54
CA GLU A 69 -13.58 1.01 3.07
C GLU A 69 -14.21 0.18 4.19
N ILE A 70 -13.64 0.20 5.41
CA ILE A 70 -14.22 -0.48 6.57
C ILE A 70 -15.61 0.09 6.91
N VAL A 71 -15.75 1.41 6.96
CA VAL A 71 -17.03 2.07 7.22
C VAL A 71 -18.04 1.75 6.11
N ASN A 72 -17.61 1.78 4.85
CA ASN A 72 -18.44 1.44 3.70
C ASN A 72 -18.91 -0.03 3.74
N GLN A 73 -18.07 -0.98 4.17
CA GLN A 73 -18.48 -2.39 4.37
C GLN A 73 -19.55 -2.56 5.46
N ARG A 74 -19.72 -1.57 6.34
CA ARG A 74 -20.80 -1.54 7.34
C ARG A 74 -22.05 -0.82 6.84
N ASN A 75 -22.07 -0.37 5.59
CA ASN A 75 -23.15 0.39 4.95
C ASN A 75 -23.50 1.71 5.64
N ASP A 76 -22.54 2.32 6.35
CA ASP A 76 -22.73 3.65 6.96
C ASP A 76 -22.32 4.75 5.98
N ILE A 77 -23.16 4.96 4.97
CA ILE A 77 -22.93 5.94 3.89
C ILE A 77 -22.87 7.36 4.45
N ALA A 78 -23.70 7.68 5.46
CA ALA A 78 -23.74 9.00 6.07
C ALA A 78 -22.40 9.35 6.72
N LYS A 79 -21.80 8.41 7.46
CA LYS A 79 -20.48 8.58 8.06
C LYS A 79 -19.39 8.71 6.99
N VAL A 80 -19.42 7.94 5.91
CA VAL A 80 -18.47 8.12 4.79
C VAL A 80 -18.53 9.55 4.25
N SER A 81 -19.73 10.06 3.91
CA SER A 81 -19.89 11.41 3.37
C SER A 81 -19.51 12.51 4.37
N GLU A 82 -19.68 12.30 5.68
CA GLU A 82 -19.19 13.22 6.71
C GLU A 82 -17.66 13.29 6.71
N ILE A 83 -16.99 12.13 6.68
CA ILE A 83 -15.53 12.04 6.66
C ILE A 83 -14.96 12.75 5.44
N LEU A 84 -15.52 12.48 4.25
CA LEU A 84 -15.01 13.04 3.00
C LEU A 84 -14.98 14.59 3.01
N LYS A 85 -15.92 15.24 3.71
CA LYS A 85 -15.98 16.70 3.80
C LYS A 85 -14.84 17.32 4.62
N GLU A 86 -14.22 16.53 5.50
CA GLU A 86 -13.14 16.97 6.39
C GLU A 86 -11.74 16.74 5.79
N LEU A 87 -11.65 15.99 4.69
CA LEU A 87 -10.37 15.60 4.11
C LEU A 87 -9.70 16.73 3.33
N ASP A 88 -8.38 16.76 3.37
CA ASP A 88 -7.59 17.64 2.52
C ASP A 88 -7.67 17.26 1.04
N VAL A 89 -7.34 18.22 0.18
CA VAL A 89 -7.40 18.10 -1.28
C VAL A 89 -6.52 16.95 -1.80
N GLU A 90 -5.33 16.75 -1.21
CA GLU A 90 -4.39 15.70 -1.63
C GLU A 90 -4.97 14.30 -1.38
N THR A 91 -5.63 14.13 -0.23
CA THR A 91 -6.27 12.87 0.17
C THR A 91 -7.51 12.61 -0.67
N LEU A 92 -8.34 13.63 -0.93
CA LEU A 92 -9.49 13.51 -1.83
C LEU A 92 -9.07 13.12 -3.25
N GLU A 93 -8.06 13.77 -3.81
CA GLU A 93 -7.51 13.43 -5.12
C GLU A 93 -7.07 11.96 -5.17
N TYR A 94 -6.38 11.50 -4.13
CA TYR A 94 -5.97 10.11 -4.01
C TYR A 94 -7.18 9.14 -4.00
N LEU A 95 -8.22 9.44 -3.21
CA LEU A 95 -9.42 8.60 -3.13
C LEU A 95 -10.18 8.54 -4.46
N CYS A 96 -10.28 9.67 -5.16
CA CYS A 96 -10.86 9.76 -6.50
C CYS A 96 -10.09 8.91 -7.51
N GLY A 97 -8.75 9.01 -7.52
CA GLY A 97 -7.90 8.18 -8.38
C GLY A 97 -7.95 6.67 -8.07
N LYS A 98 -8.39 6.29 -6.86
CA LYS A 98 -8.64 4.90 -6.47
C LYS A 98 -10.07 4.42 -6.77
N ASN A 99 -10.91 5.25 -7.40
CA ASN A 99 -12.32 4.97 -7.68
C ASN A 99 -13.12 4.58 -6.42
N PHE A 100 -12.70 5.05 -5.23
CA PHE A 100 -13.48 4.84 -4.01
C PHE A 100 -14.80 5.61 -4.05
N ILE A 101 -14.74 6.84 -4.58
CA ILE A 101 -15.91 7.70 -4.81
C ILE A 101 -16.43 7.43 -6.23
N HIS A 102 -17.55 6.72 -6.36
CA HIS A 102 -18.13 6.38 -7.66
C HIS A 102 -18.73 7.60 -8.37
N LYS A 103 -18.79 7.59 -9.71
CA LYS A 103 -19.34 8.69 -10.52
C LYS A 103 -20.79 9.03 -10.18
N ASP A 104 -21.54 8.03 -9.74
CA ASP A 104 -22.95 8.16 -9.35
C ASP A 104 -23.13 8.63 -7.89
N SER A 105 -22.04 8.75 -7.12
CA SER A 105 -22.09 9.26 -5.76
C SER A 105 -22.30 10.79 -5.76
N PRO A 106 -23.12 11.35 -4.85
CA PRO A 106 -23.17 12.79 -4.61
C PRO A 106 -21.80 13.40 -4.32
N ASP A 107 -20.92 12.64 -3.65
CA ASP A 107 -19.57 13.07 -3.27
C ASP A 107 -18.61 13.12 -4.48
N TYR A 108 -19.02 12.64 -5.67
CA TYR A 108 -18.19 12.70 -6.88
C TYR A 108 -17.90 14.13 -7.34
N VAL A 109 -18.63 15.14 -6.82
CA VAL A 109 -18.30 16.55 -7.03
C VAL A 109 -16.85 16.86 -6.67
N HIS A 110 -16.31 16.19 -5.65
CA HIS A 110 -14.91 16.32 -5.25
C HIS A 110 -13.94 15.77 -6.30
N CYS A 111 -14.36 14.81 -7.13
CA CYS A 111 -13.50 14.16 -8.11
C CYS A 111 -13.45 14.82 -9.48
N ARG A 112 -14.39 15.73 -9.80
CA ARG A 112 -14.52 16.32 -11.14
C ARG A 112 -13.30 17.12 -11.60
N SER A 113 -12.54 17.68 -10.66
CA SER A 113 -11.32 18.45 -10.93
C SER A 113 -10.06 17.59 -11.07
N PHE A 114 -10.12 16.30 -10.75
CA PHE A 114 -8.97 15.40 -10.71
C PHE A 114 -8.97 14.48 -11.93
N ASN A 115 -8.66 15.05 -13.10
CA ASN A 115 -8.37 14.24 -14.29
C ASN A 115 -6.84 14.20 -14.46
N THR A 116 -6.19 13.12 -14.03
CA THR A 116 -4.74 12.97 -14.15
C THR A 116 -4.42 12.27 -15.47
N GLU A 117 -4.55 13.00 -16.58
CA GLU A 117 -4.00 12.54 -17.86
C GLU A 117 -2.48 12.42 -17.75
N VAL A 118 -1.96 11.25 -18.10
CA VAL A 118 -0.52 11.03 -18.16
C VAL A 118 0.04 11.62 -19.44
N SER A 119 1.30 12.06 -19.42
CA SER A 119 1.92 12.65 -20.63
C SER A 119 2.27 11.64 -21.72
N HIS A 120 2.32 10.33 -21.40
CA HIS A 120 2.68 9.27 -22.34
C HIS A 120 1.69 8.07 -22.24
N PRO A 121 0.43 8.24 -22.66
CA PRO A 121 -0.61 7.21 -22.49
C PRO A 121 -0.29 5.90 -23.22
N GLU A 122 0.37 5.96 -24.38
CA GLU A 122 0.80 4.75 -25.11
C GLU A 122 1.88 3.97 -24.35
N LEU A 123 2.79 4.69 -23.65
CA LEU A 123 3.82 4.06 -22.84
C LEU A 123 3.24 3.46 -21.56
N GLU A 124 2.31 4.16 -20.91
CA GLU A 124 1.52 3.62 -19.80
C GLU A 124 0.85 2.31 -20.23
N LEU A 125 0.13 2.31 -21.36
CA LEU A 125 -0.60 1.13 -21.83
C LEU A 125 0.34 -0.06 -22.12
N ASP A 126 1.53 0.19 -22.68
CA ASP A 126 2.54 -0.85 -22.91
C ASP A 126 3.00 -1.49 -21.59
N ILE A 127 3.34 -0.67 -20.60
CA ILE A 127 3.77 -1.13 -19.26
C ILE A 127 2.63 -1.89 -18.56
N ILE A 128 1.39 -1.42 -18.67
CA ILE A 128 0.23 -2.08 -18.06
C ILE A 128 -0.02 -3.47 -18.68
N LYS A 129 0.17 -3.64 -19.99
CA LYS A 129 0.10 -4.97 -20.61
C LYS A 129 1.17 -5.91 -20.04
N MET A 130 2.40 -5.43 -19.89
CA MET A 130 3.49 -6.21 -19.26
C MET A 130 3.13 -6.62 -17.83
N PHE A 131 2.57 -5.69 -17.05
CA PHE A 131 2.11 -5.93 -15.68
C PHE A 131 1.03 -6.99 -15.59
N VAL A 132 -0.02 -6.87 -16.41
CA VAL A 132 -1.11 -7.85 -16.44
C VAL A 132 -0.57 -9.23 -16.77
N ASN A 133 0.31 -9.35 -17.78
CA ASN A 133 0.93 -10.64 -18.11
C ASN A 133 1.77 -11.20 -16.95
N ASP A 134 2.61 -10.36 -16.31
CA ASP A 134 3.44 -10.73 -15.15
C ASP A 134 2.61 -11.24 -13.96
N GLN A 135 1.52 -10.56 -13.63
CA GLN A 135 0.70 -10.93 -12.47
C GLN A 135 -0.18 -12.15 -12.76
N MET A 136 -0.73 -12.27 -13.97
CA MET A 136 -1.61 -13.39 -14.33
C MET A 136 -0.84 -14.71 -14.42
N VAL A 137 0.40 -14.74 -14.92
CA VAL A 137 1.23 -15.97 -14.91
C VAL A 137 1.58 -16.42 -13.49
N ARG A 138 1.50 -15.51 -12.51
CA ARG A 138 1.64 -15.77 -11.06
C ARG A 138 0.31 -16.11 -10.37
N GLY A 139 -0.80 -16.18 -11.11
CA GLY A 139 -2.12 -16.56 -10.61
C GLY A 139 -2.95 -15.42 -10.04
N ALA A 140 -2.56 -14.16 -10.25
CA ALA A 140 -3.36 -13.01 -9.81
C ALA A 140 -4.60 -12.82 -10.71
N ASN A 141 -5.71 -12.36 -10.12
CA ASN A 141 -6.87 -11.89 -10.87
C ASN A 141 -6.67 -10.42 -11.27
N MET A 142 -6.62 -10.16 -12.58
CA MET A 142 -6.39 -8.82 -13.16
C MET A 142 -7.63 -8.21 -13.83
N GLU A 143 -8.83 -8.73 -13.59
CA GLU A 143 -10.08 -8.30 -14.24
C GLU A 143 -10.36 -6.79 -14.08
N SER A 144 -10.15 -6.25 -12.88
CA SER A 144 -10.29 -4.82 -12.61
C SER A 144 -9.39 -3.96 -13.51
N ILE A 145 -8.14 -4.39 -13.73
CA ILE A 145 -7.19 -3.68 -14.58
C ILE A 145 -7.55 -3.85 -16.06
N LEU A 146 -7.90 -5.07 -16.48
CA LEU A 146 -8.34 -5.35 -17.84
C LEU A 146 -9.54 -4.46 -18.23
N ASN A 147 -10.55 -4.37 -17.36
CA ASN A 147 -11.72 -3.53 -17.60
C ASN A 147 -11.38 -2.03 -17.64
N ARG A 148 -10.54 -1.56 -16.71
CA ARG A 148 -10.14 -0.13 -16.62
C ARG A 148 -9.42 0.34 -17.88
N TYR A 149 -8.55 -0.49 -18.44
CA TYR A 149 -7.77 -0.17 -19.65
C TYR A 149 -8.41 -0.72 -20.94
N ASN A 150 -9.63 -1.27 -20.87
CA ASN A 150 -10.33 -1.89 -21.99
C ASN A 150 -9.47 -2.93 -22.75
N LEU A 151 -8.74 -3.75 -21.99
CA LEU A 151 -7.86 -4.80 -22.50
C LEU A 151 -8.59 -6.15 -22.51
N LYS A 152 -8.39 -6.91 -23.60
CA LYS A 152 -8.80 -8.31 -23.67
C LYS A 152 -7.68 -9.21 -23.15
N LYS A 153 -8.03 -10.20 -22.31
CA LYS A 153 -7.06 -11.12 -21.70
C LYS A 153 -6.20 -11.82 -22.76
N GLU A 154 -6.80 -12.26 -23.85
CA GLU A 154 -6.14 -13.00 -24.94
C GLU A 154 -5.14 -12.13 -25.71
N ALA A 155 -5.30 -10.80 -25.67
CA ALA A 155 -4.37 -9.86 -26.30
C ALA A 155 -3.14 -9.57 -25.43
N VAL A 156 -3.14 -9.98 -24.16
CA VAL A 156 -2.11 -9.64 -23.18
C VAL A 156 -1.39 -10.89 -22.64
N VAL A 157 -2.13 -11.95 -22.37
CA VAL A 157 -1.60 -13.21 -21.83
C VAL A 157 -1.10 -14.09 -22.98
N LYS A 158 0.22 -14.29 -23.04
CA LYS A 158 0.89 -14.99 -24.15
C LYS A 158 1.00 -16.51 -23.97
N GLY A 159 0.51 -17.04 -22.86
CA GLY A 159 0.60 -18.48 -22.55
C GLY A 159 2.02 -18.97 -22.22
N LEU A 160 2.94 -18.05 -21.94
CA LEU A 160 4.30 -18.36 -21.49
C LEU A 160 4.29 -18.84 -20.03
N ASP A 161 5.32 -19.60 -19.64
CA ASP A 161 5.59 -19.85 -18.23
C ASP A 161 6.15 -18.59 -17.55
N MET A 162 6.21 -18.63 -16.22
CA MET A 162 6.65 -17.49 -15.40
C MET A 162 8.09 -17.07 -15.74
N PRO A 163 9.08 -17.97 -15.86
CA PRO A 163 10.42 -17.58 -16.28
C PRO A 163 10.54 -16.93 -17.66
N ALA A 164 9.81 -17.43 -18.66
CA ALA A 164 9.82 -16.85 -20.01
C ALA A 164 9.15 -15.47 -20.00
N THR A 165 8.07 -15.31 -19.23
CA THR A 165 7.40 -14.02 -19.01
C THR A 165 8.35 -13.01 -18.36
N ASP A 166 9.10 -13.41 -17.32
CA ASP A 166 10.07 -12.54 -16.65
C ASP A 166 11.18 -12.08 -17.62
N LEU A 167 11.67 -12.98 -18.48
CA LEU A 167 12.68 -12.65 -19.49
C LEU A 167 12.15 -11.64 -20.52
N GLU A 168 10.95 -11.86 -21.04
CA GLU A 168 10.33 -10.98 -22.03
C GLU A 168 10.08 -9.59 -21.43
N ASN A 169 9.44 -9.54 -20.26
CA ASN A 169 9.14 -8.28 -19.59
C ASN A 169 10.40 -7.51 -19.24
N ARG A 170 11.45 -8.18 -18.74
CA ARG A 170 12.74 -7.54 -18.50
C ARG A 170 13.37 -6.99 -19.78
N THR A 171 13.30 -7.73 -20.88
CA THR A 171 13.86 -7.30 -22.17
C THR A 171 13.13 -6.06 -22.67
N ARG A 172 11.80 -6.09 -22.65
CA ARG A 172 10.99 -4.93 -23.04
C ARG A 172 11.20 -3.73 -22.12
N LEU A 173 11.32 -3.94 -20.82
CA LEU A 173 11.59 -2.85 -19.89
C LEU A 173 12.97 -2.22 -20.13
N LYS A 174 14.01 -3.00 -20.44
CA LYS A 174 15.32 -2.46 -20.85
C LYS A 174 15.22 -1.55 -22.08
N GLU A 175 14.42 -1.92 -23.08
CA GLU A 175 14.18 -1.09 -24.27
C GLU A 175 13.48 0.22 -23.90
N ILE A 176 12.43 0.13 -23.07
CA ILE A 176 11.70 1.31 -22.57
C ILE A 176 12.64 2.26 -21.84
N LEU A 177 13.45 1.74 -20.90
CA LEU A 177 14.40 2.54 -20.12
C LEU A 177 15.47 3.18 -21.01
N SER A 178 15.95 2.46 -22.02
CA SER A 178 16.93 2.98 -22.98
C SER A 178 16.36 4.13 -23.81
N LYS A 179 15.09 4.04 -24.23
CA LYS A 179 14.44 5.03 -25.09
C LYS A 179 13.91 6.24 -24.34
N HIS A 180 13.32 6.03 -23.16
CA HIS A 180 12.56 7.05 -22.44
C HIS A 180 13.23 7.51 -21.14
N GLY A 181 14.36 6.92 -20.75
CA GLY A 181 14.88 7.02 -19.39
C GLY A 181 14.00 6.27 -18.40
N PHE A 182 14.25 6.45 -17.10
CA PHE A 182 13.40 5.87 -16.06
C PHE A 182 12.08 6.67 -15.98
N PRO A 183 10.90 6.05 -16.25
CA PRO A 183 9.64 6.77 -16.24
C PRO A 183 9.32 7.40 -14.88
N THR A 184 8.47 8.43 -14.91
CA THR A 184 7.94 9.09 -13.72
C THR A 184 6.42 8.87 -13.62
N LYS A 185 5.84 9.12 -12.45
CA LYS A 185 4.38 9.04 -12.25
C LYS A 185 3.62 10.01 -13.16
N LYS A 186 4.20 11.16 -13.51
CA LYS A 186 3.61 12.10 -14.48
C LYS A 186 3.64 11.56 -15.93
N MET A 187 4.61 10.70 -16.25
CA MET A 187 4.72 10.11 -17.57
C MET A 187 3.73 8.99 -17.79
N VAL A 188 3.61 8.10 -16.81
CA VAL A 188 2.92 6.81 -17.01
C VAL A 188 1.91 6.47 -15.90
N GLY A 189 1.71 7.34 -14.93
CA GLY A 189 0.78 7.09 -13.83
C GLY A 189 1.36 6.17 -12.74
N ALA A 190 0.70 6.16 -11.57
CA ALA A 190 1.18 5.41 -10.41
C ALA A 190 1.13 3.89 -10.62
N GLU A 191 0.17 3.40 -11.41
CA GLU A 191 -0.01 1.96 -11.64
C GLU A 191 1.08 1.39 -12.53
N ALA A 192 1.47 2.11 -13.60
CA ALA A 192 2.61 1.73 -14.42
C ALA A 192 3.94 1.87 -13.65
N MET A 193 4.08 2.85 -12.75
CA MET A 193 5.25 2.92 -11.87
C MET A 193 5.36 1.67 -10.97
N ASN A 194 4.25 1.24 -10.37
CA ASN A 194 4.24 -0.01 -9.59
C ASN A 194 4.59 -1.24 -10.47
N ALA A 195 4.10 -1.28 -11.71
CA ALA A 195 4.44 -2.33 -12.67
C ALA A 195 5.94 -2.38 -12.99
N ILE A 196 6.57 -1.24 -13.27
CA ILE A 196 8.02 -1.13 -13.51
C ILE A 196 8.78 -1.71 -12.32
N PHE A 197 8.41 -1.34 -11.09
CA PHE A 197 9.02 -1.89 -9.90
C PHE A 197 8.89 -3.42 -9.83
N LEU A 198 7.69 -3.98 -10.05
CA LEU A 198 7.48 -5.42 -9.97
C LEU A 198 8.27 -6.20 -11.02
N ILE A 199 8.36 -5.70 -12.26
CA ILE A 199 9.18 -6.33 -13.31
C ILE A 199 10.68 -6.33 -12.92
N ILE A 200 11.18 -5.25 -12.31
CA ILE A 200 12.54 -5.18 -11.77
C ILE A 200 12.71 -6.18 -10.60
N GLN A 201 11.75 -6.21 -9.69
CA GLN A 201 11.73 -7.10 -8.53
C GLN A 201 11.77 -8.59 -8.94
N HIS A 202 11.10 -8.96 -10.04
CA HIS A 202 11.03 -10.32 -10.57
C HIS A 202 12.20 -10.70 -11.49
N SER A 203 13.13 -9.78 -11.76
CA SER A 203 14.26 -10.01 -12.67
C SER A 203 15.42 -10.83 -12.06
N ASP A 204 15.12 -11.82 -11.21
CA ASP A 204 16.08 -12.62 -10.42
C ASP A 204 17.13 -13.35 -11.26
N ARG A 205 16.83 -13.62 -12.55
CA ARG A 205 17.75 -14.27 -13.51
C ARG A 205 18.80 -13.32 -14.10
N ASP A 206 18.74 -12.02 -13.81
CA ASP A 206 19.74 -11.01 -14.22
C ASP A 206 19.99 -10.08 -13.04
N LYS A 207 20.67 -10.63 -12.04
CA LYS A 207 20.97 -9.94 -10.77
C LYS A 207 21.78 -8.67 -10.97
N SER A 208 22.64 -8.62 -11.99
CA SER A 208 23.45 -7.44 -12.31
C SER A 208 22.55 -6.28 -12.73
N TRP A 209 21.63 -6.53 -13.68
CA TRP A 209 20.67 -5.51 -14.09
C TRP A 209 19.68 -5.14 -13.00
N GLN A 210 19.16 -6.11 -12.25
CA GLN A 210 18.27 -5.84 -11.10
C GLN A 210 18.96 -4.92 -10.09
N ARG A 211 20.22 -5.21 -9.73
CA ARG A 211 21.01 -4.39 -8.81
C ARG A 211 21.26 -2.98 -9.37
N SER A 212 21.51 -2.84 -10.67
CA SER A 212 21.74 -1.53 -11.27
C SER A 212 20.51 -0.63 -11.30
N GLN A 213 19.30 -1.17 -11.06
CA GLN A 213 18.08 -0.37 -10.96
C GLN A 213 17.83 0.22 -9.56
N LEU A 214 18.54 -0.23 -8.52
CA LEU A 214 18.30 0.25 -7.16
C LEU A 214 18.41 1.79 -7.01
N PRO A 215 19.40 2.49 -7.61
CA PRO A 215 19.46 3.94 -7.57
C PRO A 215 18.28 4.64 -8.28
N ASN A 216 17.75 4.03 -9.35
CA ASN A 216 16.57 4.56 -10.04
C ASN A 216 15.32 4.46 -9.16
N ILE A 217 15.15 3.33 -8.45
CA ILE A 217 14.06 3.14 -7.50
C ILE A 217 14.20 4.12 -6.32
N GLU A 218 15.41 4.30 -5.78
CA GLU A 218 15.67 5.28 -4.72
C GLU A 218 15.29 6.71 -5.14
N LEU A 219 15.69 7.12 -6.35
CA LEU A 219 15.35 8.43 -6.89
C LEU A 219 13.83 8.57 -7.12
N ALA A 220 13.17 7.55 -7.65
CA ALA A 220 11.73 7.53 -7.85
C ALA A 220 10.96 7.64 -6.52
N VAL A 221 11.45 6.99 -5.46
CA VAL A 221 10.91 7.15 -4.10
C VAL A 221 11.08 8.58 -3.59
N LYS A 222 12.29 9.14 -3.73
CA LYS A 222 12.58 10.53 -3.30
C LYS A 222 11.70 11.56 -4.01
N ASN A 223 11.37 11.31 -5.28
CA ASN A 223 10.50 12.17 -6.09
C ASN A 223 9.00 11.92 -5.86
N GLY A 224 8.62 10.92 -5.04
CA GLY A 224 7.23 10.54 -4.83
C GLY A 224 6.56 9.86 -6.03
N ASP A 225 7.37 9.30 -6.95
CA ASP A 225 6.92 8.50 -8.08
C ASP A 225 6.71 7.01 -7.69
N MET A 226 7.36 6.57 -6.60
CA MET A 226 7.20 5.24 -6.00
C MET A 226 7.14 5.31 -4.47
N ASP A 227 6.62 4.27 -3.85
CA ASP A 227 6.58 4.15 -2.39
C ASP A 227 7.91 3.65 -1.82
N GLY A 228 8.28 4.10 -0.62
CA GLY A 228 9.50 3.63 0.07
C GLY A 228 9.58 2.12 0.25
N GLN A 229 8.43 1.46 0.35
CA GLN A 229 8.33 -0.01 0.37
C GLN A 229 8.95 -0.67 -0.86
N SER A 230 8.83 -0.07 -2.07
CA SER A 230 9.46 -0.59 -3.29
C SER A 230 10.98 -0.64 -3.17
N TYR A 231 11.60 0.42 -2.63
CA TYR A 231 13.04 0.44 -2.36
C TYR A 231 13.42 -0.65 -1.35
N ALA A 232 12.70 -0.74 -0.23
CA ALA A 232 12.96 -1.73 0.82
C ALA A 232 12.94 -3.17 0.29
N TYR A 233 11.94 -3.51 -0.54
CA TYR A 233 11.82 -4.84 -1.15
C TYR A 233 12.99 -5.20 -2.08
N LEU A 234 13.40 -4.25 -2.92
CA LEU A 234 14.48 -4.48 -3.87
C LEU A 234 15.83 -4.54 -3.15
N TYR A 235 16.06 -3.64 -2.20
CA TYR A 235 17.26 -3.63 -1.37
C TYR A 235 17.47 -4.96 -0.66
N ASP A 236 16.46 -5.43 0.09
CA ASP A 236 16.54 -6.68 0.85
C ASP A 236 16.74 -7.89 -0.07
N ARG A 237 16.09 -7.90 -1.24
CA ARG A 237 16.27 -8.95 -2.25
C ARG A 237 17.69 -8.99 -2.80
N ILE A 238 18.28 -7.84 -3.13
CA ILE A 238 19.68 -7.74 -3.59
C ILE A 238 20.64 -8.21 -2.50
N LYS A 239 20.43 -7.78 -1.25
CA LYS A 239 21.29 -8.15 -0.11
C LYS A 239 21.29 -9.64 0.14
N LEU A 240 20.12 -10.26 0.32
CA LEU A 240 20.06 -11.71 0.50
C LEU A 240 20.57 -12.47 -0.72
N GLY A 241 20.30 -11.98 -1.93
CA GLY A 241 20.80 -12.56 -3.18
C GLY A 241 22.33 -12.54 -3.31
N ALA A 242 23.01 -11.70 -2.53
CA ALA A 242 24.47 -11.59 -2.39
C ALA A 242 25.02 -12.31 -1.13
N GLY A 243 24.16 -12.96 -0.33
CA GLY A 243 24.55 -13.60 0.93
C GLY A 243 24.74 -12.62 2.10
N GLU A 244 24.34 -11.37 1.94
CA GLU A 244 24.38 -10.33 2.98
C GLU A 244 23.08 -10.32 3.79
N LYS A 245 23.07 -9.62 4.93
CA LYS A 245 21.84 -9.42 5.72
C LYS A 245 20.92 -8.39 5.07
N GLN A 246 19.61 -8.63 5.15
CA GLN A 246 18.58 -7.69 4.75
C GLN A 246 18.38 -6.60 5.84
N LEU A 247 17.82 -5.45 5.47
CA LEU A 247 17.67 -4.30 6.37
C LEU A 247 16.22 -4.06 6.82
N TYR A 248 15.25 -4.32 5.94
CA TYR A 248 13.84 -4.00 6.16
C TYR A 248 12.95 -5.22 6.48
N GLY A 249 13.50 -6.42 6.43
CA GLY A 249 12.80 -7.66 6.78
C GLY A 249 11.69 -7.99 5.77
N THR A 250 11.92 -7.77 4.48
CA THR A 250 10.91 -8.05 3.44
C THR A 250 10.95 -9.47 2.87
N GLN A 251 12.01 -10.23 3.13
CA GLN A 251 12.21 -11.56 2.58
C GLN A 251 12.22 -12.62 3.70
N PHE A 252 11.56 -13.75 3.44
CA PHE A 252 11.47 -14.88 4.37
C PHE A 252 12.37 -16.04 3.90
N THR A 253 12.97 -16.77 4.83
CA THR A 253 13.67 -18.04 4.55
C THR A 253 12.72 -19.23 4.62
N SER A 254 11.68 -19.14 5.45
CA SER A 254 10.65 -20.16 5.57
C SER A 254 9.29 -19.49 5.80
N LEU A 255 8.25 -20.06 5.20
CA LEU A 255 6.86 -19.67 5.39
C LEU A 255 6.00 -20.92 5.22
N ASP A 256 5.41 -21.38 6.31
CA ASP A 256 4.45 -22.48 6.33
C ASP A 256 3.15 -22.02 7.01
N PRO A 257 2.08 -21.77 6.23
CA PRO A 257 0.80 -21.33 6.76
C PRO A 257 0.06 -22.43 7.53
N LYS A 258 0.42 -23.72 7.36
CA LYS A 258 -0.22 -24.85 8.07
C LYS A 258 0.27 -24.96 9.50
N THR A 259 1.56 -24.74 9.71
CA THR A 259 2.18 -24.75 11.04
C THR A 259 2.26 -23.36 11.67
N ASN A 260 1.81 -22.32 10.96
CA ASN A 260 1.99 -20.91 11.31
C ASN A 260 3.46 -20.51 11.55
N GLN A 261 4.39 -21.21 10.90
CA GLN A 261 5.81 -20.91 10.99
C GLN A 261 6.20 -19.89 9.92
N ILE A 262 6.93 -18.87 10.32
CA ILE A 262 7.48 -17.88 9.40
C ILE A 262 8.77 -17.30 9.97
N GLU A 263 9.82 -17.37 9.16
CA GLU A 263 11.15 -16.90 9.55
C GLU A 263 11.66 -15.90 8.53
N LEU A 264 12.13 -14.76 9.03
CA LEU A 264 12.82 -13.78 8.21
C LEU A 264 14.17 -14.35 7.80
N GLY A 265 14.59 -14.02 6.58
CA GLY A 265 16.01 -14.16 6.23
C GLY A 265 16.90 -13.33 7.17
N PRO A 266 18.22 -13.62 7.21
CA PRO A 266 19.16 -12.91 8.06
C PRO A 266 18.97 -11.39 7.99
N THR A 267 18.61 -10.77 9.11
CA THR A 267 18.21 -9.35 9.18
C THR A 267 19.17 -8.60 10.08
N GLU A 268 19.62 -7.43 9.63
CA GLU A 268 20.45 -6.52 10.40
C GLU A 268 19.61 -5.81 11.47
N ASP A 269 20.17 -5.72 12.69
CA ASP A 269 19.55 -5.05 13.84
C ASP A 269 18.02 -5.22 13.93
N PRO A 270 17.53 -6.43 14.30
CA PRO A 270 16.10 -6.69 14.41
C PRO A 270 15.39 -5.81 15.45
N GLY A 271 16.12 -5.31 16.46
CA GLY A 271 15.57 -4.47 17.53
C GLY A 271 15.06 -3.12 17.03
N ASN A 272 15.69 -2.55 15.99
CA ASN A 272 15.26 -1.29 15.37
C ASN A 272 14.55 -1.49 14.02
N LEU A 273 14.14 -2.72 13.69
CA LEU A 273 13.53 -3.03 12.40
C LEU A 273 12.26 -2.22 12.14
N ASP A 274 11.36 -2.16 13.11
CA ASP A 274 10.10 -1.44 12.98
C ASP A 274 10.27 0.06 12.83
N LYS A 275 11.33 0.64 13.39
CA LYS A 275 11.67 2.05 13.17
C LYS A 275 11.99 2.31 11.70
N ARG A 276 12.85 1.49 11.09
CA ARG A 276 13.19 1.60 9.66
C ARG A 276 11.98 1.36 8.77
N ARG A 277 11.15 0.37 9.13
CA ARG A 277 9.90 0.06 8.39
C ARG A 277 8.92 1.23 8.45
N MET A 278 8.76 1.88 9.60
CA MET A 278 7.94 3.08 9.75
C MET A 278 8.43 4.22 8.86
N GLU A 279 9.75 4.47 8.81
CA GLU A 279 10.37 5.53 8.02
C GLU A 279 10.12 5.38 6.50
N VAL A 280 10.00 4.13 6.00
CA VAL A 280 9.69 3.85 4.59
C VAL A 280 8.22 3.53 4.31
N GLY A 281 7.32 3.79 5.29
CA GLY A 281 5.87 3.62 5.13
C GLY A 281 5.39 2.17 5.13
N MET A 282 6.18 1.24 5.66
CA MET A 282 5.81 -0.17 5.78
C MET A 282 5.09 -0.46 7.10
N MET A 283 4.36 -1.57 7.13
CA MET A 283 3.72 -2.08 8.35
C MET A 283 4.73 -2.65 9.34
N PRO A 284 4.40 -2.70 10.65
CA PRO A 284 5.20 -3.42 11.63
C PRO A 284 5.48 -4.85 11.19
N ILE A 285 6.65 -5.38 11.56
CA ILE A 285 7.12 -6.68 11.09
C ILE A 285 6.18 -7.81 11.48
N ASP A 286 5.55 -7.75 12.65
CA ASP A 286 4.59 -8.76 13.10
C ASP A 286 3.29 -8.73 12.29
N ALA A 287 2.81 -7.53 11.93
CA ALA A 287 1.67 -7.39 11.03
C ALA A 287 2.01 -7.97 9.64
N TYR A 288 3.23 -7.73 9.15
CA TYR A 288 3.69 -8.26 7.88
C TYR A 288 3.79 -9.78 7.87
N LYS A 289 4.36 -10.38 8.92
CA LYS A 289 4.40 -11.83 9.08
C LYS A 289 3.01 -12.44 9.10
N ARG A 290 2.08 -11.84 9.85
CA ARG A 290 0.68 -12.29 9.92
C ARG A 290 -0.01 -12.19 8.55
N LEU A 291 0.17 -11.07 7.84
CA LEU A 291 -0.36 -10.89 6.50
C LEU A 291 0.19 -11.95 5.54
N ALA A 292 1.50 -12.20 5.55
CA ALA A 292 2.14 -13.20 4.70
C ALA A 292 1.57 -14.62 4.96
N LEU A 293 1.33 -14.98 6.23
CA LEU A 293 0.68 -16.24 6.58
C LEU A 293 -0.75 -16.32 6.05
N ILE A 294 -1.55 -15.27 6.23
CA ILE A 294 -2.94 -15.22 5.73
C ILE A 294 -2.98 -15.36 4.21
N SER A 295 -2.16 -14.59 3.49
CA SER A 295 -2.11 -14.60 2.02
C SER A 295 -1.59 -15.92 1.44
N SER A 296 -0.90 -16.74 2.23
CA SER A 296 -0.37 -18.04 1.78
C SER A 296 -1.30 -19.22 2.06
N ARG A 297 -2.42 -19.00 2.78
CA ARG A 297 -3.47 -20.02 2.99
C ARG A 297 -4.29 -20.12 1.69
N LYS A 298 -3.86 -20.99 0.78
CA LYS A 298 -4.65 -21.46 -0.36
C LYS A 298 -5.63 -22.54 0.05
#